data_AF-A0A957QAP6-F1
#
_entry.id   AF-A0A957QAP6-F1
#
_cell.length_a   1.000
_cell.length_b   1.000
_cell.length_c   1.000
_cell.angle_alpha   90.00
_cell.angle_beta   90.00
_cell.angle_gamma   90.00
#
_symmetry.space_group_name_H-M   'P 1'
#
loop_
_entity.id
_entity.type
_entity.pdbx_description
1 polymer ?
#
loop_
_entity_poly.entity_id
_entity_poly.type
_entity_poly.pdbx_seq_one_letter_code
_entity_poly.pdbx_strand_id
1 'polypeptide(L)'
;MRNLSLFSDLSAEVRQVQALFYINAVLWLVFGAATILRISTINPGAQALMATLAVLMFGNVFALLIGGMVLDKRTRWAYALAMTVLLINTVLTITDDFGLFDAIVLVLNVATLWFLAKMAGWYWRKQAS
;
A
#
# COMPACT_ATOMS: atom_id res chain seq x y z
N MET A 1 -2.87 -11.75 35.69
CA MET A 1 -3.78 -12.14 34.58
C MET A 1 -4.15 -10.95 33.71
N ARG A 2 -3.15 -10.22 33.18
CA ARG A 2 -3.34 -8.95 32.45
C ARG A 2 -2.43 -9.00 31.23
N ASN A 3 -2.83 -9.72 30.17
CA ASN A 3 -2.11 -9.67 28.88
C ASN A 3 -2.77 -10.40 27.70
N LEU A 4 -3.87 -11.16 27.86
CA LEU A 4 -4.47 -11.83 26.69
C LEU A 4 -5.21 -10.87 25.74
N SER A 5 -5.88 -9.83 26.27
CA SER A 5 -6.61 -8.85 25.45
C SER A 5 -5.67 -7.98 24.59
N LEU A 6 -4.53 -7.57 25.15
CA LEU A 6 -3.58 -6.72 24.42
C LEU A 6 -3.00 -7.44 23.19
N PHE A 7 -2.77 -8.75 23.28
CA PHE A 7 -2.29 -9.55 22.14
C PHE A 7 -3.36 -9.79 21.07
N SER A 8 -4.64 -9.97 21.45
CA SER A 8 -5.73 -10.07 20.47
C SER A 8 -5.92 -8.75 19.72
N ASP A 9 -5.89 -7.62 20.43
CA ASP A 9 -6.10 -6.30 19.85
C ASP A 9 -5.00 -5.96 18.83
N LEU A 10 -3.73 -6.24 19.16
CA LEU A 10 -2.60 -6.01 18.26
C LEU A 10 -2.66 -6.89 17.00
N SER A 11 -3.10 -8.14 17.12
CA SER A 11 -3.27 -9.01 15.95
C SER A 11 -4.40 -8.54 15.03
N ALA A 12 -5.45 -7.92 15.60
CA ALA A 12 -6.52 -7.31 14.85
C ALA A 12 -6.05 -6.03 14.15
N GLU A 13 -5.26 -5.19 14.81
CA GLU A 13 -4.65 -3.98 14.22
C GLU A 13 -3.74 -4.32 13.03
N VAL A 14 -2.87 -5.33 13.15
CA VAL A 14 -2.03 -5.78 12.01
C VAL A 14 -2.91 -6.19 10.83
N ARG A 15 -3.95 -7.00 11.08
CA ARG A 15 -4.87 -7.47 10.02
C ARG A 15 -5.63 -6.32 9.37
N GLN A 16 -6.02 -5.30 10.13
CA GLN A 16 -6.66 -4.09 9.59
C GLN A 16 -5.71 -3.35 8.63
N VAL A 17 -4.46 -3.13 9.04
CA VAL A 17 -3.47 -2.48 8.17
C VAL A 17 -3.19 -3.32 6.93
N GLN A 18 -3.05 -4.64 7.07
CA GLN A 18 -2.89 -5.55 5.93
C GLN A 18 -4.07 -5.47 4.96
N ALA A 19 -5.30 -5.46 5.48
CA ALA A 19 -6.49 -5.32 4.65
C ALA A 19 -6.47 -4.00 3.87
N LEU A 20 -6.04 -2.89 4.49
CA LEU A 20 -5.89 -1.63 3.78
C LEU A 20 -4.83 -1.68 2.67
N PHE A 21 -3.68 -2.32 2.91
CA PHE A 21 -2.68 -2.59 1.86
C PHE A 21 -3.27 -3.39 0.69
N TYR A 22 -4.06 -4.43 0.98
CA TYR A 22 -4.64 -5.29 -0.05
C TYR A 22 -5.78 -4.61 -0.81
N ILE A 23 -6.64 -3.85 -0.14
CA ILE A 23 -7.67 -3.03 -0.79
C ILE A 23 -7.00 -2.05 -1.76
N ASN A 24 -5.92 -1.40 -1.33
CA ASN A 24 -5.16 -0.48 -2.16
C ASN A 24 -4.53 -1.20 -3.36
N ALA A 25 -3.94 -2.38 -3.16
CA ALA A 25 -3.42 -3.21 -4.23
C ALA A 25 -4.50 -3.59 -5.25
N VAL A 26 -5.72 -3.92 -4.80
CA VAL A 26 -6.84 -4.22 -5.69
C VAL A 26 -7.26 -2.99 -6.52
N LEU A 27 -7.32 -1.81 -5.91
CA LEU A 27 -7.64 -0.57 -6.63
C LEU A 27 -6.63 -0.29 -7.76
N TRP A 28 -5.33 -0.37 -7.45
CA TRP A 28 -4.27 -0.22 -8.45
C TRP A 28 -4.30 -1.31 -9.51
N LEU A 29 -4.68 -2.54 -9.15
CA LEU A 29 -4.80 -3.64 -10.11
C LEU A 29 -5.94 -3.39 -11.10
N VAL A 30 -7.10 -2.95 -10.63
CA VAL A 30 -8.24 -2.61 -11.50
C VAL A 30 -7.85 -1.47 -12.46
N PHE A 31 -7.14 -0.46 -11.97
CA PHE A 31 -6.67 0.65 -12.81
C PHE A 31 -5.62 0.22 -13.82
N GLY A 32 -4.59 -0.53 -13.40
CA GLY A 32 -3.58 -1.07 -14.31
C GLY A 32 -4.20 -1.91 -15.43
N ALA A 33 -5.19 -2.75 -15.08
CA ALA A 33 -5.95 -3.53 -16.06
C ALA A 33 -6.76 -2.64 -17.02
N ALA A 34 -7.48 -1.64 -16.50
CA ALA A 34 -8.24 -0.70 -17.33
C ALA A 34 -7.33 0.11 -18.28
N THR A 35 -6.13 0.49 -17.83
CA THR A 35 -5.12 1.18 -18.66
C THR A 35 -4.66 0.29 -19.81
N ILE A 36 -4.31 -0.97 -19.56
CA ILE A 36 -3.92 -1.91 -20.61
C ILE A 36 -5.03 -2.09 -21.65
N LEU A 37 -6.27 -2.27 -21.20
CA LEU A 37 -7.42 -2.47 -22.10
C LEU A 37 -7.67 -1.27 -23.02
N ARG A 38 -7.22 -0.07 -22.62
CA ARG A 38 -7.37 1.16 -23.40
C ARG A 38 -6.19 1.44 -24.34
N ILE A 39 -5.03 0.81 -24.16
CA ILE A 39 -3.81 1.11 -24.93
C ILE A 39 -4.01 0.98 -26.45
N SER A 40 -4.80 0.00 -26.91
CA SER A 40 -5.02 -0.20 -28.35
C SER A 40 -5.92 0.88 -28.99
N THR A 41 -6.63 1.67 -28.17
CA THR A 41 -7.62 2.66 -28.64
C THR A 41 -7.07 4.09 -28.69
N ILE A 42 -5.86 4.31 -28.20
CA ILE A 42 -5.19 5.62 -28.15
C ILE A 42 -4.18 5.81 -29.28
N ASN A 43 -3.91 7.08 -29.57
CA ASN A 43 -2.95 7.50 -30.59
C ASN A 43 -1.60 6.77 -30.42
N PRO A 44 -0.98 6.28 -31.52
CA PRO A 44 0.28 5.53 -31.46
C PRO A 44 1.39 6.23 -30.69
N GLY A 45 1.48 7.57 -30.77
CA GLY A 45 2.47 8.36 -30.04
C GLY A 45 2.34 8.33 -28.51
N ALA A 46 1.17 7.97 -27.97
CA ALA A 46 0.92 7.88 -26.53
C ALA A 46 0.96 6.44 -25.98
N GLN A 47 1.04 5.42 -26.84
CA GLN A 47 0.98 4.01 -26.43
C GLN A 47 2.16 3.63 -25.54
N ALA A 48 3.37 4.10 -25.86
CA ALA A 48 4.56 3.83 -25.07
C ALA A 48 4.44 4.37 -23.64
N LEU A 49 3.97 5.61 -23.49
CA LEU A 49 3.74 6.23 -22.18
C LEU A 49 2.71 5.43 -21.36
N MET A 50 1.60 5.05 -21.97
CA MET A 50 0.56 4.28 -21.29
C MET A 50 1.00 2.86 -20.91
N ALA A 51 1.85 2.23 -21.73
CA ALA A 51 2.47 0.95 -21.37
C ALA A 51 3.41 1.11 -20.15
N THR A 52 4.21 2.17 -20.11
CA THR A 52 5.05 2.48 -18.95
C THR A 52 4.22 2.73 -17.70
N LEU A 53 3.14 3.51 -17.79
CA LEU A 53 2.22 3.75 -16.68
C LEU A 53 1.58 2.46 -16.19
N ALA A 54 1.12 1.59 -17.10
CA ALA A 54 0.58 0.29 -16.71
C ALA A 54 1.61 -0.54 -15.94
N VAL A 55 2.85 -0.65 -16.43
CA VAL A 55 3.93 -1.38 -15.73
C VAL A 55 4.17 -0.80 -14.34
N LEU A 56 4.19 0.54 -14.20
CA LEU A 56 4.33 1.19 -12.90
C LEU A 56 3.15 0.86 -11.96
N MET A 57 1.91 0.88 -12.47
CA MET A 57 0.72 0.50 -11.71
C MET A 57 0.82 -0.94 -11.18
N PHE A 58 1.18 -1.91 -12.04
CA PHE A 58 1.38 -3.30 -11.59
C PHE A 58 2.54 -3.44 -10.61
N GLY A 59 3.66 -2.72 -10.84
CA GLY A 59 4.77 -2.67 -9.90
C GLY A 59 4.32 -2.19 -8.50
N ASN A 60 3.44 -1.19 -8.45
CA ASN A 60 2.86 -0.69 -7.22
C ASN A 60 1.95 -1.72 -6.52
N VAL A 61 1.15 -2.48 -7.29
CA VAL A 61 0.38 -3.62 -6.76
C VAL A 61 1.30 -4.60 -6.05
N PHE A 62 2.41 -5.02 -6.70
CA PHE A 62 3.38 -5.93 -6.09
C PHE A 62 3.99 -5.35 -4.81
N ALA A 63 4.37 -4.08 -4.82
CA ALA A 63 4.93 -3.40 -3.66
C ALA A 63 3.94 -3.39 -2.48
N LEU A 64 2.67 -3.06 -2.73
CA LEU A 64 1.61 -3.05 -1.72
C LEU A 64 1.31 -4.44 -1.16
N LEU A 65 1.27 -5.47 -2.02
CA LEU A 65 1.10 -6.86 -1.59
C LEU A 65 2.25 -7.30 -0.67
N ILE A 66 3.50 -7.05 -1.07
CA ILE A 66 4.67 -7.36 -0.25
C ILE A 66 4.60 -6.60 1.08
N GLY A 67 4.26 -5.31 1.04
CA GLY A 67 4.10 -4.46 2.23
C GLY A 67 3.12 -5.06 3.23
N GLY A 68 1.93 -5.50 2.78
CA GLY A 68 0.96 -6.19 3.62
C GLY A 68 1.47 -7.52 4.17
N MET A 69 2.05 -8.37 3.31
CA MET A 69 2.52 -9.71 3.69
C MET A 69 3.62 -9.70 4.75
N VAL A 70 4.52 -8.71 4.72
CA VAL A 70 5.64 -8.69 5.67
C VAL A 70 5.27 -8.22 7.07
N LEU A 71 4.12 -7.55 7.25
CA LEU A 71 3.74 -6.93 8.54
C LEU A 71 3.63 -7.95 9.70
N ASP A 72 3.29 -9.21 9.42
CA ASP A 72 3.21 -10.28 10.42
C ASP A 72 4.55 -10.66 11.05
N LYS A 73 5.67 -10.36 10.38
CA LYS A 73 7.02 -10.76 10.83
C LYS A 73 7.44 -10.02 12.12
N ARG A 74 6.75 -8.93 12.48
CA ARG A 74 7.02 -8.11 13.69
C ARG A 74 8.51 -7.73 13.83
N THR A 75 9.14 -7.33 12.72
CA THR A 75 10.52 -6.84 12.69
C THR A 75 10.57 -5.37 12.29
N ARG A 76 11.58 -4.62 12.73
CA ARG A 76 11.79 -3.22 12.30
C ARG A 76 11.91 -3.09 10.79
N TRP A 77 12.54 -4.09 10.15
CA TRP A 77 12.65 -4.16 8.69
C TRP A 77 11.30 -4.28 7.99
N ALA A 78 10.40 -5.15 8.48
CA ALA A 78 9.06 -5.28 7.91
C ALA A 78 8.26 -3.96 8.02
N TYR A 79 8.34 -3.31 9.18
CA TYR A 79 7.72 -2.00 9.36
C TYR A 79 8.31 -0.94 8.42
N ALA A 80 9.65 -0.85 8.35
CA ALA A 80 10.33 0.15 7.52
C ALA A 80 10.00 -0.06 6.04
N LEU A 81 9.95 -1.30 5.57
CA LEU A 81 9.55 -1.64 4.22
C LEU A 81 8.09 -1.20 3.95
N ALA A 82 7.14 -1.61 4.80
CA ALA A 82 5.73 -1.25 4.62
C ALA A 82 5.52 0.26 4.64
N MET A 83 6.18 0.97 5.57
CA MET A 83 6.15 2.43 5.63
C MET A 83 6.72 3.07 4.36
N THR A 84 7.85 2.56 3.87
CA THR A 84 8.51 3.09 2.66
C THR A 84 7.65 2.91 1.42
N VAL A 85 7.10 1.71 1.22
CA VAL A 85 6.16 1.40 0.13
C VAL A 85 5.00 2.38 0.15
N LEU A 86 4.42 2.60 1.32
CA LEU A 86 3.23 3.44 1.46
C LEU A 86 3.53 4.94 1.25
N LEU A 87 4.69 5.42 1.71
CA LEU A 87 5.15 6.78 1.46
C LEU A 87 5.41 7.03 -0.03
N ILE A 88 6.12 6.11 -0.70
CA ILE A 88 6.36 6.19 -2.14
C ILE A 88 5.02 6.19 -2.89
N ASN A 89 4.11 5.29 -2.53
CA ASN A 89 2.77 5.23 -3.13
C ASN A 89 2.00 6.55 -2.94
N THR A 90 2.09 7.16 -1.76
CA THR A 90 1.45 8.45 -1.45
C THR A 90 2.00 9.56 -2.36
N VAL A 91 3.32 9.63 -2.53
CA VAL A 91 3.95 10.62 -3.40
C VAL A 91 3.54 10.39 -4.85
N LEU A 92 3.59 9.15 -5.34
CA LEU A 92 3.17 8.81 -6.70
C LEU A 92 1.71 9.21 -6.98
N THR A 93 0.82 8.98 -6.01
CA THR A 93 -0.61 9.34 -6.12
C THR A 93 -0.84 10.84 -6.24
N ILE A 94 0.01 11.67 -5.61
CA ILE A 94 -0.14 13.13 -5.64
C ILE A 94 0.49 13.73 -6.92
N THR A 95 1.49 13.07 -7.49
CA THR A 95 2.20 13.55 -8.68
C THR A 95 1.51 13.22 -10.00
N ASP A 96 0.55 12.29 -9.99
CA ASP A 96 -0.27 11.99 -11.18
C ASP A 96 -1.31 13.10 -11.42
N ASP A 97 -1.98 13.07 -12.57
CA ASP A 97 -3.10 13.97 -12.87
C ASP A 97 -4.24 13.75 -11.86
N PHE A 98 -4.23 14.55 -10.80
CA PHE A 98 -5.04 14.33 -9.60
C PHE A 98 -6.54 14.28 -9.91
N GLY A 99 -7.11 13.08 -9.87
CA GLY A 99 -8.53 12.82 -10.08
C GLY A 99 -9.27 12.32 -8.84
N LEU A 100 -10.55 11.98 -9.02
CA LEU A 100 -11.37 11.39 -7.95
C LEU A 100 -10.78 10.06 -7.46
N PHE A 101 -10.19 9.28 -8.35
CA PHE A 101 -9.54 8.03 -7.99
C PHE A 101 -8.33 8.25 -7.08
N ASP A 102 -7.46 9.19 -7.44
CA ASP A 102 -6.27 9.53 -6.66
C ASP A 102 -6.66 10.06 -5.28
N ALA A 103 -7.77 10.81 -5.18
CA ALA A 103 -8.31 11.22 -3.88
C ALA A 103 -8.72 10.02 -3.01
N ILE A 104 -9.38 9.00 -3.57
CA ILE A 104 -9.74 7.77 -2.83
C ILE A 104 -8.49 7.01 -2.39
N VAL A 105 -7.55 6.80 -3.30
CA VAL A 105 -6.28 6.11 -3.01
C VAL A 105 -5.47 6.89 -1.97
N LEU A 106 -5.46 8.21 -2.05
CA LEU A 106 -4.77 9.09 -1.09
C LEU A 106 -5.39 8.98 0.31
N VAL A 107 -6.72 9.00 0.42
CA VAL A 107 -7.40 8.79 1.71
C VAL A 107 -7.05 7.44 2.31
N LEU A 108 -7.03 6.38 1.50
CA LEU A 108 -6.61 5.05 1.95
C LEU A 108 -5.14 5.03 2.37
N ASN A 109 -4.25 5.67 1.62
CA ASN A 109 -2.84 5.79 1.95
C ASN A 109 -2.64 6.49 3.30
N VAL A 110 -3.28 7.65 3.49
CA VAL A 110 -3.20 8.42 4.73
C VAL A 110 -3.77 7.64 5.92
N ALA A 111 -4.91 6.98 5.75
CA ALA A 111 -5.49 6.13 6.79
C ALA A 111 -4.53 4.98 7.16
N THR A 112 -3.96 4.31 6.16
CA THR A 112 -3.00 3.22 6.37
C THR A 112 -1.74 3.71 7.07
N LEU A 113 -1.21 4.88 6.69
CA LEU A 113 -0.06 5.52 7.34
C LEU A 113 -0.34 5.82 8.81
N TRP A 114 -1.51 6.38 9.08
CA TRP A 114 -1.93 6.72 10.44
C TRP A 114 -2.01 5.48 11.34
N PHE A 115 -2.66 4.41 10.87
CA PHE A 115 -2.71 3.15 11.63
C PHE A 115 -1.32 2.52 11.81
N LEU A 116 -0.52 2.47 10.74
CA LEU A 116 0.83 1.92 10.82
C LEU A 116 1.70 2.70 11.82
N ALA A 117 1.63 4.03 11.81
CA ALA A 117 2.37 4.89 12.73
C ALA A 117 2.00 4.65 14.21
N LYS A 118 0.71 4.42 14.52
CA LYS A 118 0.28 4.07 15.89
C LYS A 118 0.92 2.77 16.39
N MET A 119 1.23 1.85 15.48
CA MET A 119 1.84 0.56 15.79
C MET A 119 3.36 0.59 15.89
N ALA A 120 4.02 1.73 15.63
CA ALA A 120 5.48 1.84 15.60
C ALA A 120 6.14 1.29 16.88
N GLY A 121 5.64 1.65 18.07
CA GLY A 121 6.20 1.18 19.33
C GLY A 121 6.17 -0.34 19.51
N TRP A 122 5.25 -1.04 18.85
CA TRP A 122 5.16 -2.51 18.91
C TRP A 122 6.28 -3.21 18.14
N TYR A 123 6.67 -2.68 16.97
CA TYR A 123 7.75 -3.23 16.14
C TYR A 123 9.14 -2.99 16.75
N TRP A 124 9.32 -1.93 17.54
CA TRP A 124 10.62 -1.60 18.14
C TRP A 124 10.92 -2.40 19.41
N ARG A 125 9.89 -2.77 20.17
CA ARG A 125 10.01 -3.50 21.44
C ARG A 125 10.44 -4.97 21.29
N LYS A 126 10.08 -5.65 20.19
CA LYS A 126 10.42 -7.08 19.99
C LYS A 126 11.92 -7.36 19.78
N GLN A 127 12.72 -6.33 19.51
CA GLN A 127 14.18 -6.49 19.32
C GLN A 127 14.99 -6.23 20.59
N ALA A 128 14.34 -5.82 21.67
CA ALA A 128 14.98 -5.55 22.97
C ALA A 128 14.81 -6.72 23.97
N SER A 129 14.29 -7.86 23.52
CA SER A 129 14.10 -9.12 24.26
C SER A 129 14.83 -10.23 23.55
#